data_AF-A0A642V6I4-F1
#
_entry.id   AF-A0A642V6I4-F1
#
_cell.length_a   1.000
_cell.length_b   1.000
_cell.length_c   1.000
_cell.angle_alpha   90.00
_cell.angle_beta   90.00
_cell.angle_gamma   90.00
#
_symmetry.space_group_name_H-M   'P 1'
#
loop_
_entity.id
_entity.type
_entity.pdbx_description
1 polymer ?
#
loop_
_entity_poly.entity_id
_entity_poly.type
_entity_poly.pdbx_seq_one_letter_code
_entity_poly.pdbx_strand_id
1 'polypeptide(L)'
;MAILTGARLATLAATPGLASSWYYIAAATFSVCNQPDEIPRIFEYMLERTHGQKEQYEMAQKMREALLKGAALGGLPKSINSLTQLKNATPEHLREKELHRQKVDPNRGATFFDAVYGKISNRVKNQMANAYPDLCDYAINHVYAPLLSHTAVLGPKETSLVVIACLIPQDVNPQLKGHLKGALNNGATKEEIMHLREMSMTICSWCGISWKNEVAKL
;
A
#
# COMPACT_ATOMS: atom_id res chain seq x y z
N MET A 1 -0.40 23.36 8.62
CA MET A 1 -1.54 23.62 7.71
C MET A 1 -1.88 22.30 7.04
N ALA A 2 -3.16 21.93 6.96
CA ALA A 2 -3.55 20.65 6.39
C ALA A 2 -3.19 20.57 4.90
N ILE A 3 -2.64 19.43 4.47
CA ILE A 3 -2.29 19.17 3.09
C ILE A 3 -3.55 18.82 2.30
N LEU A 4 -4.45 17.99 2.83
CA LEU A 4 -5.70 17.65 2.17
C LEU A 4 -6.79 18.70 2.42
N THR A 5 -7.11 19.40 1.34
CA THR A 5 -8.31 20.22 1.20
C THR A 5 -9.43 19.41 0.55
N GLY A 6 -10.67 19.89 0.61
CA GLY A 6 -11.79 19.26 -0.09
C GLY A 6 -11.56 19.12 -1.60
N ALA A 7 -10.92 20.12 -2.22
CA ALA A 7 -10.56 20.08 -3.64
C ALA A 7 -9.52 18.99 -3.95
N ARG A 8 -8.48 18.85 -3.12
CA ARG A 8 -7.47 17.79 -3.28
C ARG A 8 -8.08 16.40 -3.09
N LEU A 9 -8.96 16.22 -2.10
CA LEU A 9 -9.70 14.97 -1.91
C LEU A 9 -10.56 14.62 -3.13
N ALA A 10 -11.29 15.60 -3.68
CA ALA A 10 -12.07 15.40 -4.89
C ALA A 10 -11.19 15.01 -6.10
N THR A 11 -10.01 15.62 -6.24
CA THR A 11 -9.04 15.24 -7.28
C THR A 11 -8.57 13.80 -7.12
N LEU A 12 -8.22 13.36 -5.90
CA LEU A 12 -7.80 11.97 -5.66
C LEU A 12 -8.96 10.99 -5.93
N ALA A 13 -10.17 11.30 -5.47
CA ALA A 13 -11.36 10.47 -5.65
C ALA A 13 -11.77 10.32 -7.12
N ALA A 14 -11.47 11.31 -7.96
CA ALA A 14 -11.74 11.30 -9.39
C ALA A 14 -10.67 10.56 -10.23
N THR A 15 -9.67 9.92 -9.60
CA THR A 15 -8.59 9.24 -10.32
C THR A 15 -9.15 8.09 -11.18
N PRO A 16 -8.99 8.13 -12.53
CA PRO A 16 -9.61 7.14 -13.40
C PRO A 16 -9.11 5.72 -13.13
N GLY A 17 -10.01 4.74 -13.15
CA GLY A 17 -9.68 3.34 -12.89
C GLY A 17 -9.37 3.00 -11.42
N LEU A 18 -9.36 3.97 -10.50
CA LEU A 18 -9.06 3.76 -9.08
C LEU A 18 -10.21 4.15 -8.13
N ALA A 19 -11.43 4.30 -8.65
CA ALA A 19 -12.59 4.75 -7.86
C ALA A 19 -12.82 3.94 -6.57
N SER A 20 -12.55 2.63 -6.59
CA SER A 20 -12.71 1.73 -5.44
C SER A 20 -11.46 1.56 -4.57
N SER A 21 -10.32 2.15 -4.96
CA SER A 21 -9.01 1.89 -4.36
C SER A 21 -8.19 3.13 -3.98
N TRP A 22 -8.55 4.31 -4.49
CA TRP A 22 -7.78 5.55 -4.31
C TRP A 22 -7.51 5.88 -2.84
N TYR A 23 -8.48 5.64 -1.95
CA TYR A 23 -8.43 6.12 -0.56
C TYR A 23 -7.38 5.36 0.27
N TYR A 24 -7.31 4.04 0.15
CA TYR A 24 -6.30 3.25 0.87
C TYR A 24 -4.93 3.33 0.19
N ILE A 25 -4.88 3.57 -1.12
CA ILE A 25 -3.65 3.89 -1.85
C ILE A 25 -3.08 5.23 -1.35
N ALA A 26 -3.91 6.28 -1.33
CA ALA A 26 -3.51 7.60 -0.88
C ALA A 26 -3.06 7.56 0.59
N ALA A 27 -3.80 6.86 1.46
CA ALA A 27 -3.44 6.65 2.85
C ALA A 27 -2.05 6.00 3.00
N ALA A 28 -1.74 4.97 2.20
CA ALA A 28 -0.43 4.34 2.19
C ALA A 28 0.68 5.33 1.75
N THR A 29 0.44 6.11 0.70
CA THR A 29 1.39 7.13 0.22
C THR A 29 1.64 8.21 1.28
N PHE A 30 0.59 8.80 1.86
CA PHE A 30 0.73 9.81 2.93
C PHE A 30 1.45 9.25 4.16
N SER A 31 1.18 8.00 4.53
CA SER A 31 1.89 7.31 5.62
C SER A 31 3.40 7.28 5.34
N VAL A 32 3.83 6.86 4.14
CA VAL A 32 5.25 6.81 3.78
C VAL A 32 5.87 8.21 3.67
N CYS A 33 5.11 9.20 3.20
CA CYS A 33 5.49 10.62 3.22
C CYS A 33 5.58 11.21 4.65
N ASN A 34 5.32 10.42 5.69
CA ASN A 34 5.31 10.84 7.09
C ASN A 34 4.27 11.93 7.39
N GLN A 35 3.07 11.78 6.83
CA GLN A 35 1.93 12.68 7.02
C GLN A 35 0.73 11.92 7.63
N PRO A 36 0.86 11.36 8.85
CA PRO A 36 -0.21 10.56 9.47
C PRO A 36 -1.46 11.39 9.78
N ASP A 37 -1.33 12.71 9.98
CA ASP A 37 -2.44 13.61 10.31
C ASP A 37 -3.42 13.84 9.14
N GLU A 38 -3.05 13.40 7.93
CA GLU A 38 -3.91 13.45 6.74
C GLU A 38 -4.83 12.22 6.64
N ILE A 39 -4.54 11.14 7.39
CA ILE A 39 -5.30 9.89 7.34
C ILE A 39 -6.77 10.06 7.78
N PRO A 40 -7.10 10.78 8.87
CA PRO A 40 -8.49 11.03 9.27
C PRO A 40 -9.32 11.70 8.15
N ARG A 41 -8.73 12.64 7.42
CA ARG A 41 -9.43 13.38 6.36
C ARG A 41 -9.87 12.48 5.20
N ILE A 42 -9.02 11.52 4.83
CA ILE A 42 -9.37 10.51 3.82
C ILE A 42 -10.49 9.61 4.33
N PHE A 43 -10.38 9.15 5.58
CA PHE A 43 -11.36 8.28 6.21
C PHE A 43 -12.74 8.96 6.32
N GLU A 44 -12.80 10.17 6.85
CA GLU A 44 -14.03 10.96 6.99
C GLU A 44 -14.70 11.22 5.64
N TYR A 45 -13.90 11.61 4.62
CA TYR A 45 -14.39 11.81 3.27
C TYR A 45 -15.06 10.55 2.69
N MET A 46 -14.46 9.38 2.93
CA MET A 46 -15.02 8.09 2.51
C MET A 46 -16.23 7.67 3.35
N LEU A 47 -16.21 7.94 4.65
CA LEU A 47 -17.28 7.58 5.57
C LEU A 47 -18.60 8.28 5.19
N GLU A 48 -18.54 9.57 4.83
CA GLU A 48 -19.69 10.36 4.35
C GLU A 48 -20.31 9.80 3.05
N ARG A 49 -19.49 9.13 2.22
CA ARG A 49 -19.86 8.66 0.87
C ARG A 49 -20.13 7.17 0.80
N THR A 50 -19.90 6.45 1.90
CA THR A 50 -20.12 5.02 2.00
C THR A 50 -21.37 4.80 2.85
N HIS A 51 -22.42 4.26 2.24
CA HIS A 51 -23.69 4.01 2.90
C HIS A 51 -23.79 2.55 3.32
N GLY A 52 -24.23 2.32 4.56
CA GLY A 52 -24.33 0.98 5.14
C GLY A 52 -23.17 0.67 6.07
N GLN A 53 -23.49 0.12 7.25
CA GLN A 53 -22.51 -0.16 8.30
C GLN A 53 -21.47 -1.20 7.86
N LYS A 54 -21.89 -2.20 7.07
CA LYS A 54 -21.01 -3.26 6.57
C LYS A 54 -19.99 -2.68 5.59
N GLU A 55 -20.44 -1.87 4.65
CA GLU A 55 -19.61 -1.24 3.63
C GLU A 55 -18.62 -0.25 4.27
N GLN A 56 -19.06 0.51 5.27
CA GLN A 56 -18.18 1.37 6.07
C GLN A 56 -17.13 0.56 6.83
N TYR A 57 -17.51 -0.58 7.40
CA TYR A 57 -16.56 -1.48 8.08
C TYR A 57 -15.51 -2.03 7.12
N GLU A 58 -15.94 -2.54 5.96
CA GLU A 58 -15.05 -3.08 4.92
C GLU A 58 -14.10 -2.00 4.37
N MET A 59 -14.60 -0.78 4.12
CA MET A 59 -13.80 0.38 3.74
C MET A 59 -12.73 0.69 4.78
N ALA A 60 -13.11 0.76 6.06
CA ALA A 60 -12.18 1.01 7.16
C ALA A 60 -11.14 -0.12 7.28
N GLN A 61 -11.55 -1.37 7.05
CA GLN A 61 -10.68 -2.54 7.07
C GLN A 61 -9.63 -2.48 5.96
N LYS A 62 -10.01 -2.06 4.75
CA LYS A 62 -9.07 -1.85 3.63
C LYS A 62 -8.03 -0.76 3.92
N MET A 63 -8.43 0.34 4.56
CA MET A 63 -7.48 1.37 5.00
C MET A 63 -6.49 0.83 6.03
N ARG A 64 -6.98 0.10 7.05
CA ARG A 64 -6.12 -0.51 8.08
C ARG A 64 -5.13 -1.48 7.44
N GLU A 65 -5.59 -2.33 6.53
CA GLU A 65 -4.77 -3.32 5.86
C GLU A 65 -3.69 -2.66 4.98
N ALA A 66 -4.02 -1.61 4.22
CA ALA A 66 -3.05 -0.89 3.41
C ALA A 66 -1.95 -0.23 4.26
N LEU A 67 -2.33 0.42 5.37
CA LEU A 67 -1.39 1.05 6.31
C LEU A 67 -0.49 0.02 7.00
N LEU A 68 -1.02 -1.15 7.36
CA LEU A 68 -0.24 -2.24 7.94
C LEU A 68 0.74 -2.83 6.92
N LYS A 69 0.29 -3.10 5.69
CA LYS A 69 1.19 -3.55 4.59
C LYS A 69 2.28 -2.52 4.30
N GLY A 70 1.97 -1.23 4.44
CA GLY A 70 2.95 -0.15 4.33
C GLY A 70 4.15 -0.30 5.28
N ALA A 71 4.01 -0.99 6.41
CA ALA A 71 5.10 -1.20 7.36
C ALA A 71 6.29 -1.96 6.75
N ALA A 72 6.03 -2.84 5.78
CA ALA A 72 7.06 -3.60 5.08
C ALA A 72 8.08 -2.71 4.34
N LEU A 73 7.66 -1.49 3.96
CA LEU A 73 8.42 -0.62 3.07
C LEU A 73 8.69 0.74 3.70
N GLY A 74 7.69 1.35 4.35
CA GLY A 74 7.81 2.63 5.05
C GLY A 74 8.26 2.51 6.51
N GLY A 75 8.33 1.28 7.04
CA GLY A 75 8.71 0.99 8.42
C GLY A 75 7.55 1.06 9.43
N LEU A 76 7.69 0.31 10.53
CA LEU A 76 6.71 0.26 11.61
C LEU A 76 6.33 1.64 12.20
N PRO A 77 7.26 2.59 12.44
CA PRO A 77 6.91 3.86 13.06
C PRO A 77 5.84 4.65 12.29
N LYS A 78 5.98 4.74 10.96
CA LYS A 78 5.03 5.46 10.11
C LYS A 78 3.67 4.76 10.10
N SER A 79 3.65 3.42 10.03
CA SER A 79 2.42 2.64 10.11
C SER A 79 1.73 2.77 11.47
N ILE A 80 2.47 2.78 12.58
CA ILE A 80 1.93 2.97 13.94
C ILE A 80 1.25 4.33 14.06
N ASN A 81 1.92 5.40 13.61
CA ASN A 81 1.36 6.75 13.67
C ASN A 81 0.09 6.85 12.83
N SER A 82 0.12 6.37 11.59
CA SER A 82 -1.02 6.42 10.67
C SER A 82 -2.21 5.56 11.13
N LEU A 83 -1.95 4.34 11.63
CA LEU A 83 -3.00 3.47 12.19
C LEU A 83 -3.61 4.06 13.46
N THR A 84 -2.81 4.75 14.28
CA THR A 84 -3.30 5.44 15.47
C THR A 84 -4.23 6.58 15.09
N GLN A 85 -3.84 7.41 14.11
CA GLN A 85 -4.69 8.48 13.60
C GLN A 85 -5.99 7.93 12.99
N LEU A 86 -5.92 6.85 12.21
CA LEU A 86 -7.11 6.18 11.68
C LEU A 86 -8.02 5.68 12.81
N LYS A 87 -7.47 5.01 13.82
CA LYS A 87 -8.23 4.48 14.97
C LYS A 87 -8.92 5.59 15.78
N ASN A 88 -8.28 6.76 15.91
CA ASN A 88 -8.86 7.91 16.62
C ASN A 88 -10.06 8.50 15.87
N ALA A 89 -10.00 8.55 14.53
CA ALA A 89 -11.11 8.99 13.68
C ALA A 89 -12.21 7.94 13.50
N THR A 90 -11.91 6.65 13.71
CA THR A 90 -12.85 5.54 13.49
C THR A 90 -13.85 5.42 14.66
N PRO A 91 -15.17 5.52 14.39
CA PRO A 91 -16.23 5.22 15.37
C PRO A 91 -16.09 3.83 15.97
N GLU A 92 -16.48 3.64 17.24
CA GLU A 92 -16.23 2.39 17.97
C GLU A 92 -16.77 1.15 17.26
N HIS A 93 -17.96 1.23 16.67
CA HIS A 93 -18.60 0.12 15.96
C HIS A 93 -17.91 -0.25 14.63
N LEU A 94 -16.99 0.58 14.12
CA LEU A 94 -16.19 0.31 12.91
C LEU A 94 -14.73 -0.11 13.22
N ARG A 95 -14.38 -0.24 14.51
CA ARG A 95 -13.03 -0.64 14.93
C ARG A 95 -12.85 -2.15 14.80
N GLU A 96 -11.68 -2.54 14.33
CA GLU A 96 -11.27 -3.95 14.29
C GLU A 96 -10.87 -4.40 15.70
N LYS A 97 -11.35 -5.57 16.11
CA LYS A 97 -11.06 -6.16 17.43
C LYS A 97 -10.33 -7.50 17.30
N GLU A 98 -10.33 -8.09 16.10
CA GLU A 98 -9.80 -9.43 15.86
C GLU A 98 -8.44 -9.40 15.13
N LEU A 99 -7.62 -10.43 15.39
CA LEU A 99 -6.36 -10.65 14.69
C LEU A 99 -6.57 -11.58 13.48
N HIS A 100 -6.29 -11.07 12.28
CA HIS A 100 -6.50 -11.82 11.02
C HIS A 100 -5.36 -12.77 10.62
N ARG A 101 -4.25 -12.82 11.37
CA ARG A 101 -2.99 -13.47 10.95
C ARG A 101 -2.45 -14.49 11.95
N GLN A 102 -3.31 -15.28 12.59
CA GLN A 102 -2.90 -16.24 13.62
C GLN A 102 -2.23 -17.50 13.07
N LYS A 103 -2.56 -17.94 11.84
CA LYS A 103 -1.93 -19.10 11.17
C LYS A 103 -1.46 -18.69 9.78
N VAL A 104 -0.14 -18.66 9.61
CA VAL A 104 0.51 -18.30 8.35
C VAL A 104 0.94 -19.58 7.66
N ASP A 105 0.36 -19.86 6.50
CA ASP A 105 0.89 -20.90 5.59
C ASP A 105 2.35 -20.56 5.26
N PRO A 106 3.34 -21.43 5.52
CA PRO A 106 4.74 -21.13 5.24
C PRO A 106 5.02 -20.89 3.75
N ASN A 107 4.21 -21.45 2.84
CA ASN A 107 4.46 -21.37 1.39
C ASN A 107 3.90 -20.10 0.75
N ARG A 108 2.88 -19.47 1.36
CA ARG A 108 2.16 -18.34 0.75
C ARG A 108 3.07 -17.16 0.43
N GLY A 109 4.14 -16.97 1.20
CA GLY A 109 5.12 -15.90 0.97
C GLY A 109 5.87 -16.10 -0.33
N ALA A 110 6.41 -17.30 -0.53
CA ALA A 110 7.09 -17.69 -1.76
C ALA A 110 6.14 -17.66 -2.96
N THR A 111 4.92 -18.18 -2.82
CA THR A 111 3.89 -18.15 -3.88
C THR A 111 3.57 -16.72 -4.32
N PHE A 112 3.33 -15.81 -3.37
CA PHE A 112 3.04 -14.42 -3.71
C PHE A 112 4.25 -13.70 -4.32
N PHE A 113 5.44 -13.96 -3.80
CA PHE A 113 6.69 -13.45 -4.39
C PHE A 113 6.85 -13.89 -5.84
N ASP A 114 6.58 -15.17 -6.12
CA ASP A 114 6.69 -15.73 -7.46
C ASP A 114 5.64 -15.18 -8.42
N ALA A 115 4.43 -14.87 -7.93
CA ALA A 115 3.42 -14.15 -8.71
C ALA A 115 3.88 -12.73 -9.08
N VAL A 116 4.52 -12.01 -8.15
CA VAL A 116 5.05 -10.66 -8.40
C VAL A 116 6.18 -10.70 -9.44
N TYR A 117 7.19 -11.55 -9.27
CA TYR A 117 8.41 -11.49 -10.09
C TYR A 117 8.40 -12.44 -11.31
N GLY A 118 7.50 -13.42 -11.36
CA GLY A 118 7.33 -14.34 -12.47
C GLY A 118 8.64 -15.03 -12.88
N LYS A 119 9.02 -14.91 -14.16
CA LYS A 119 10.20 -15.59 -14.71
C LYS A 119 11.52 -15.20 -14.05
N ILE A 120 11.59 -14.02 -13.41
CA ILE A 120 12.84 -13.54 -12.80
C ILE A 120 12.92 -13.81 -11.29
N SER A 121 11.95 -14.48 -10.68
CA SER A 121 11.88 -14.68 -9.23
C SER A 121 13.16 -15.31 -8.65
N ASN A 122 13.65 -16.40 -9.24
CA ASN A 122 14.88 -17.05 -8.78
C ASN A 122 16.10 -16.12 -8.86
N ARG A 123 16.19 -15.28 -9.90
CA ARG A 123 17.26 -14.30 -10.03
C ARG A 123 17.21 -13.25 -8.92
N VAL A 124 16.01 -12.76 -8.57
CA VAL A 124 15.84 -11.77 -7.50
C VAL A 124 16.13 -12.40 -6.13
N LYS A 125 15.63 -13.61 -5.86
CA LYS A 125 15.92 -14.37 -4.62
C LYS A 125 17.43 -14.58 -4.45
N ASN A 126 18.10 -15.06 -5.51
CA ASN A 126 19.54 -15.29 -5.49
C ASN A 126 20.33 -13.98 -5.30
N GLN A 127 19.90 -12.88 -5.92
CA GLN A 127 20.54 -11.58 -5.72
C GLN A 127 20.45 -11.13 -4.26
N MET A 128 19.30 -11.29 -3.60
CA MET A 128 19.15 -10.97 -2.18
C MET A 128 20.02 -11.88 -1.30
N ALA A 129 19.99 -13.19 -1.52
CA ALA A 129 20.76 -14.16 -0.73
C ALA A 129 22.28 -13.97 -0.90
N ASN A 130 22.73 -13.59 -2.10
CA ASN A 130 24.14 -13.28 -2.34
C ASN A 130 24.59 -12.00 -1.65
N ALA A 131 23.70 -11.01 -1.48
CA ALA A 131 24.01 -9.79 -0.74
C ALA A 131 24.13 -10.07 0.77
N TYR A 132 23.23 -10.88 1.30
CA TYR A 132 23.25 -11.41 2.67
C TYR A 132 22.26 -12.59 2.74
N PRO A 133 22.67 -13.81 3.14
CA PRO A 133 21.78 -14.98 3.12
C PRO A 133 20.44 -14.77 3.83
N ASP A 134 20.44 -14.12 5.00
CA ASP A 134 19.22 -13.86 5.77
C ASP A 134 18.26 -12.90 5.06
N LEU A 135 18.73 -12.06 4.13
CA LEU A 135 17.87 -11.08 3.47
C LEU A 135 16.76 -11.76 2.66
N CYS A 136 17.09 -12.81 1.90
CA CYS A 136 16.07 -13.53 1.13
C CYS A 136 15.12 -14.29 2.05
N ASP A 137 15.66 -14.96 3.07
CA ASP A 137 14.86 -15.71 4.04
C ASP A 137 13.88 -14.78 4.79
N TYR A 138 14.40 -13.69 5.34
CA TYR A 138 13.60 -12.68 6.05
C TYR A 138 12.54 -12.06 5.15
N ALA A 139 12.89 -11.68 3.92
CA ALA A 139 11.92 -11.16 2.98
C ALA A 139 10.78 -12.16 2.72
N ILE A 140 11.08 -13.42 2.43
CA ILE A 140 10.05 -14.42 2.10
C ILE A 140 9.22 -14.80 3.33
N ASN A 141 9.88 -15.15 4.43
CA ASN A 141 9.25 -15.79 5.60
C ASN A 141 8.72 -14.79 6.62
N HIS A 142 9.28 -13.58 6.69
CA HIS A 142 8.92 -12.58 7.72
C HIS A 142 8.27 -11.32 7.16
N VAL A 143 8.35 -11.08 5.84
CA VAL A 143 7.66 -9.94 5.18
C VAL A 143 6.56 -10.43 4.25
N TYR A 144 6.88 -11.31 3.30
CA TYR A 144 5.91 -11.77 2.31
C TYR A 144 4.87 -12.72 2.94
N ALA A 145 5.29 -13.76 3.64
CA ALA A 145 4.38 -14.76 4.20
C ALA A 145 3.36 -14.18 5.20
N PRO A 146 3.75 -13.45 6.27
CA PRO A 146 2.78 -12.98 7.26
C PRO A 146 2.01 -11.74 6.81
N LEU A 147 2.62 -10.86 6.00
CA LEU A 147 2.10 -9.52 5.76
C LEU A 147 1.62 -9.29 4.32
N LEU A 148 2.52 -9.34 3.33
CA LEU A 148 2.16 -8.95 1.97
C LEU A 148 1.22 -9.95 1.31
N SER A 149 1.47 -11.25 1.48
CA SER A 149 0.63 -12.31 0.90
C SER A 149 -0.69 -12.54 1.64
N HIS A 150 -0.97 -11.83 2.75
CA HIS A 150 -2.28 -11.84 3.38
C HIS A 150 -3.30 -11.09 2.51
N THR A 151 -4.00 -11.81 1.64
CA THR A 151 -4.85 -11.21 0.59
C THR A 151 -6.36 -11.36 0.84
N ALA A 152 -6.77 -11.64 2.08
CA ALA A 152 -8.18 -11.80 2.43
C ALA A 152 -8.93 -10.45 2.47
N VAL A 153 -8.23 -9.36 2.82
CA VAL A 153 -8.80 -8.00 2.87
C VAL A 153 -8.47 -7.19 1.61
N LEU A 154 -7.19 -7.18 1.22
CA LEU A 154 -6.71 -6.59 -0.03
C LEU A 154 -6.21 -7.70 -0.93
N GLY A 155 -6.89 -7.95 -2.06
CA GLY A 155 -6.51 -9.01 -2.99
C GLY A 155 -5.10 -8.84 -3.57
N PRO A 156 -4.59 -9.80 -4.37
CA PRO A 156 -3.25 -9.72 -4.96
C PRO A 156 -2.98 -8.43 -5.74
N LYS A 157 -3.97 -8.00 -6.53
CA LYS A 157 -3.96 -6.73 -7.26
C LYS A 157 -3.82 -5.54 -6.30
N GLU A 158 -4.75 -5.39 -5.37
CA GLU A 158 -4.82 -4.26 -4.44
C GLU A 158 -3.56 -4.17 -3.56
N THR A 159 -3.06 -5.32 -3.10
CA THR A 159 -1.77 -5.42 -2.39
C THR A 159 -0.62 -4.88 -3.22
N SER A 160 -0.56 -5.21 -4.52
CA SER A 160 0.51 -4.75 -5.42
C SER A 160 0.43 -3.24 -5.65
N LEU A 161 -0.78 -2.69 -5.77
CA LEU A 161 -0.99 -1.24 -5.89
C LEU A 161 -0.53 -0.51 -4.62
N VAL A 162 -0.85 -1.02 -3.43
CA VAL A 162 -0.37 -0.46 -2.14
C VAL A 162 1.16 -0.52 -2.05
N VAL A 163 1.79 -1.61 -2.48
CA VAL A 163 3.26 -1.72 -2.49
C VAL A 163 3.88 -0.67 -3.40
N ILE A 164 3.36 -0.47 -4.62
CA ILE A 164 3.83 0.58 -5.54
C ILE A 164 3.65 1.97 -4.90
N ALA A 165 2.48 2.23 -4.29
CA ALA A 165 2.19 3.48 -3.58
C ALA A 165 3.21 3.79 -2.47
N CYS A 166 3.67 2.76 -1.76
CA CYS A 166 4.69 2.88 -0.72
C CYS A 166 6.13 3.04 -1.27
N LEU A 167 6.43 2.53 -2.47
CA LEU A 167 7.78 2.62 -3.05
C LEU A 167 8.05 3.98 -3.68
N ILE A 168 7.02 4.61 -4.28
CA ILE A 168 7.16 5.89 -4.99
C ILE A 168 7.78 6.99 -4.10
N PRO A 169 7.32 7.25 -2.87
CA PRO A 169 7.86 8.35 -2.05
C PRO A 169 9.32 8.16 -1.58
N GLN A 170 9.93 6.99 -1.80
CA GLN A 170 11.20 6.61 -1.18
C GLN A 170 12.41 6.64 -2.11
N ASP A 171 12.23 6.98 -3.39
CA ASP A 171 13.30 7.05 -4.40
C ASP A 171 14.07 5.71 -4.58
N VAL A 172 13.34 4.59 -4.54
CA VAL A 172 13.86 3.21 -4.64
C VAL A 172 13.50 2.54 -5.97
N ASN A 173 13.95 3.16 -7.07
CA ASN A 173 13.67 2.69 -8.43
C ASN A 173 14.00 1.20 -8.73
N PRO A 174 15.08 0.60 -8.20
CA PRO A 174 15.35 -0.82 -8.43
C PRO A 174 14.22 -1.73 -7.93
N GLN A 175 13.61 -1.41 -6.79
CA GLN A 175 12.48 -2.14 -6.24
C GLN A 175 11.19 -1.80 -7.00
N LEU A 176 10.94 -0.50 -7.27
CA LEU A 176 9.73 -0.03 -7.96
C LEU A 176 9.53 -0.72 -9.32
N LYS A 177 10.58 -0.88 -10.13
CA LYS A 177 10.52 -1.53 -11.45
C LYS A 177 9.94 -2.95 -11.38
N GLY A 178 10.38 -3.75 -10.41
CA GLY A 178 9.88 -5.12 -10.23
C GLY A 178 8.40 -5.14 -9.86
N HIS A 179 7.98 -4.26 -8.95
CA HIS A 179 6.60 -4.20 -8.48
C HIS A 179 5.63 -3.60 -9.51
N LEU A 180 6.06 -2.66 -10.36
CA LEU A 180 5.27 -2.19 -11.50
C LEU A 180 4.91 -3.36 -12.41
N LYS A 181 5.88 -4.19 -12.79
CA LYS A 181 5.61 -5.39 -13.60
C LYS A 181 4.80 -6.44 -12.84
N GLY A 182 5.08 -6.61 -11.55
CA GLY A 182 4.35 -7.56 -10.71
C GLY A 182 2.88 -7.21 -10.49
N ALA A 183 2.52 -5.93 -10.48
CA ALA A 183 1.12 -5.53 -10.44
C ALA A 183 0.36 -6.01 -11.69
N LEU A 184 0.97 -5.97 -12.88
CA LEU A 184 0.38 -6.57 -14.09
C LEU A 184 0.17 -8.08 -13.93
N ASN A 185 1.17 -8.79 -13.38
CA ASN A 185 1.06 -10.23 -13.13
C ASN A 185 -0.06 -10.57 -12.13
N ASN A 186 -0.33 -9.67 -11.18
CA ASN A 186 -1.38 -9.79 -10.18
C ASN A 186 -2.74 -9.23 -10.64
N GLY A 187 -2.89 -8.89 -11.93
CA GLY A 187 -4.16 -8.54 -12.55
C GLY A 187 -4.49 -7.05 -12.62
N ALA A 188 -3.54 -6.16 -12.33
CA ALA A 188 -3.71 -4.73 -12.60
C ALA A 188 -3.58 -4.42 -14.09
N THR A 189 -4.30 -3.40 -14.56
CA THR A 189 -4.10 -2.86 -15.90
C THR A 189 -2.93 -1.87 -15.93
N LYS A 190 -2.41 -1.58 -17.12
CA LYS A 190 -1.36 -0.57 -17.29
C LYS A 190 -1.86 0.81 -16.87
N GLU A 191 -3.12 1.11 -17.17
CA GLU A 191 -3.80 2.37 -16.86
C GLU A 191 -3.95 2.54 -15.35
N GLU A 192 -4.41 1.51 -14.62
CA GLU A 192 -4.49 1.54 -13.15
C GLU A 192 -3.13 1.87 -12.52
N ILE A 193 -2.05 1.26 -13.02
CA ILE A 193 -0.69 1.47 -12.52
C ILE A 193 -0.17 2.87 -12.84
N MET A 194 -0.46 3.39 -14.04
CA MET A 194 -0.08 4.75 -14.43
C MET A 194 -0.81 5.81 -13.59
N HIS A 195 -2.13 5.69 -13.43
CA HIS A 195 -2.90 6.64 -12.62
C HIS A 195 -2.53 6.55 -11.13
N LEU A 196 -2.25 5.34 -10.61
CA LEU A 196 -1.70 5.16 -9.27
C LEU A 196 -0.38 5.91 -9.10
N ARG A 197 0.52 5.80 -10.08
CA ARG A 197 1.83 6.47 -10.06
C ARG A 197 1.66 7.98 -10.05
N GLU A 198 0.83 8.52 -10.93
CA GLU A 198 0.53 9.96 -11.02
C GLU A 198 -0.10 10.50 -9.73
N MET A 199 -1.07 9.78 -9.18
CA MET A 199 -1.70 10.12 -7.89
C MET A 199 -0.66 10.14 -6.76
N SER A 200 0.20 9.11 -6.69
CA SER A 200 1.23 9.02 -5.64
C SER A 200 2.28 10.12 -5.78
N MET A 201 2.69 10.45 -7.01
CA MET A 201 3.61 11.57 -7.28
C MET A 201 2.96 12.93 -6.95
N THR A 202 1.67 13.09 -7.21
CA THR A 202 0.91 14.29 -6.84
C THR A 202 0.89 14.47 -5.31
N ILE A 203 0.61 13.40 -4.56
CA ILE A 203 0.68 13.40 -3.09
C ILE A 203 2.10 13.75 -2.61
N CYS A 204 3.12 13.12 -3.19
CA CYS A 204 4.52 13.41 -2.87
C CYS A 204 4.87 14.88 -3.07
N SER A 205 4.44 15.48 -4.18
CA SER A 205 4.61 16.92 -4.45
C SER A 205 3.95 17.79 -3.36
N TRP A 206 2.71 17.47 -2.97
CA TRP A 206 2.04 18.17 -1.88
C TRP A 206 2.73 18.01 -0.52
N CYS A 207 3.45 16.90 -0.33
CA CYS A 207 4.24 16.61 0.88
C CYS A 207 5.68 17.16 0.80
N GLY A 208 6.09 17.80 -0.31
CA GLY A 208 7.45 18.30 -0.49
C GLY A 208 8.51 17.22 -0.74
N ILE A 209 8.11 16.02 -1.19
CA ILE A 209 9.03 14.94 -1.54
C ILE A 209 9.62 15.18 -2.94
N SER A 210 10.94 15.04 -3.04
CA SER A 210 11.70 15.14 -4.29
C SER A 210 12.51 13.87 -4.54
N TRP A 211 12.70 13.52 -5.81
CA TRP A 211 13.49 12.35 -6.23
C TRP A 211 14.80 12.77 -6.87
N LYS A 212 15.85 11.94 -6.72
CA LYS A 212 17.14 12.17 -7.39
C LYS A 212 17.08 11.88 -8.89
N ASN A 213 16.21 10.96 -9.29
CA ASN A 213 16.06 10.51 -10.68
C ASN A 213 14.57 10.49 -11.08
N GLU A 214 14.28 10.32 -12.37
CA GLU A 214 12.91 10.07 -12.83
C GLU A 214 12.33 8.83 -12.13
N VAL A 215 11.16 8.97 -11.53
CA VAL A 215 10.43 7.85 -10.91
C VAL A 215 10.13 6.80 -11.99
N ALA A 216 10.47 5.53 -11.74
CA ALA A 216 10.27 4.47 -12.72
C ALA A 216 8.80 4.37 -13.17
N LYS A 217 8.61 3.96 -14.43
CA LYS A 217 7.32 3.73 -15.08
C LYS A 217 7.36 2.40 -15.84
N LEU A 218 6.17 1.87 -16.19
CA LEU A 218 6.01 0.63 -16.96
C LEU A 218 6.53 0.75 -18.40
#